data_AF-A0A4R3ATR3-F1
#
_entry.id   AF-A0A4R3ATR3-F1
#
_cell.length_a   1.000
_cell.length_b   1.000
_cell.length_c   1.000
_cell.angle_alpha   90.00
_cell.angle_beta   90.00
_cell.angle_gamma   90.00
#
_symmetry.space_group_name_H-M   'P 1'
#
loop_
_entity.id
_entity.type
_entity.pdbx_description
1 polymer ?
#
loop_
_entity_poly.entity_id
_entity_poly.type
_entity_poly.pdbx_seq_one_letter_code
_entity_poly.pdbx_strand_id
1 'polypeptide(L)'
;MESDLKYSLQTIFILVGQYDRYAIFDFKFGSNAYKKYGATVYGYIIYTPSERADLKTEINSDQIGYDDGLIFLDGALQDDIINQLLKSDGFYVKDIHRVSTLDLKPISNQYDNTDIKVIPNTINVNFSPIMFDAERMQLQLFKNRIKIGIPLILEEKRQYYGLKLLLEHDQVTEVERKNILTNPATNQFYDDVIITALKSIAEYDDKGSIIRFLLNRSLANRRIERTKFICNHLGIAQKNIDKLKVENEQAWIELMRLVYGFEAETLTLWGWRHHIYWDFERFIHIYLRHYKNFLINESSKGQGTGFQYSLKDIRRIISIVLDSNQEIIEKRLDQNLGFQIQKDKGYYYNGNYYSLKIAPDGKLMQFHPQDNI
;
A
#
# COMPACT_ATOMS: atom_id res chain seq x y z
N MET A 1 -34.74 37.02 -0.06
CA MET A 1 -34.80 36.24 1.19
C MET A 1 -33.50 35.46 1.25
N GLU A 2 -32.53 35.98 1.99
CA GLU A 2 -31.34 35.20 2.35
C GLU A 2 -31.84 33.96 3.07
N SER A 3 -31.53 32.77 2.54
CA SER A 3 -31.92 31.54 3.18
C SER A 3 -31.12 31.42 4.47
N ASP A 4 -31.79 31.45 5.64
CA ASP A 4 -31.14 31.06 6.89
C ASP A 4 -30.50 29.69 6.70
N LEU A 5 -29.18 29.67 6.80
CA LEU A 5 -28.38 28.46 6.85
C LEU A 5 -28.79 27.72 8.12
N LYS A 6 -29.26 26.48 7.96
CA LYS A 6 -29.59 25.62 9.12
C LYS A 6 -28.34 24.95 9.70
N TYR A 7 -27.37 24.72 8.84
CA TYR A 7 -26.07 24.15 9.15
C TYR A 7 -25.01 25.04 8.51
N SER A 8 -23.80 25.02 9.07
CA SER A 8 -22.59 25.49 8.41
C SER A 8 -21.66 24.32 8.10
N LEU A 9 -20.64 24.57 7.27
CA LEU A 9 -19.58 23.59 7.02
C LEU A 9 -18.91 23.14 8.34
N GLN A 10 -18.63 24.09 9.23
CA GLN A 10 -18.06 23.85 10.56
C GLN A 10 -19.00 22.99 11.41
N THR A 11 -20.29 23.28 11.42
CA THR A 11 -21.29 22.49 12.18
C THR A 11 -21.33 21.05 11.69
N ILE A 12 -21.25 20.83 10.37
CA ILE A 12 -21.25 19.48 9.78
C ILE A 12 -19.95 18.74 10.13
N PHE A 13 -18.81 19.42 10.09
CA PHE A 13 -17.54 18.84 10.50
C PHE A 13 -17.55 18.46 11.99
N ILE A 14 -18.08 19.31 12.89
CA ILE A 14 -18.24 19.00 14.31
C ILE A 14 -19.13 17.77 14.54
N LEU A 15 -20.28 17.70 13.88
CA LEU A 15 -21.28 16.66 14.12
C LEU A 15 -20.87 15.29 13.54
N VAL A 16 -20.22 15.29 12.38
CA VAL A 16 -20.04 14.10 11.55
C VAL A 16 -18.61 13.97 11.02
N GLY A 17 -18.09 15.04 10.42
CA GLY A 17 -16.86 14.99 9.62
C GLY A 17 -15.60 14.67 10.42
N GLN A 18 -15.42 15.24 11.61
CA GLN A 18 -14.23 15.02 12.44
C GLN A 18 -14.06 13.55 12.87
N TYR A 19 -15.16 12.80 12.91
CA TYR A 19 -15.20 11.40 13.32
C TYR A 19 -15.29 10.42 12.14
N ASP A 20 -15.20 10.91 10.91
CA ASP A 20 -15.37 10.12 9.67
C ASP A 20 -16.66 9.26 9.68
N ARG A 21 -17.75 9.83 10.20
CA ARG A 21 -19.01 9.11 10.32
C ARG A 21 -19.71 9.01 8.96
N TYR A 22 -20.40 7.89 8.79
CA TYR A 22 -21.31 7.72 7.67
C TYR A 22 -22.52 8.63 7.85
N ALA A 23 -22.77 9.46 6.84
CA ALA A 23 -23.73 10.55 6.90
C ALA A 23 -24.87 10.32 5.91
N ILE A 24 -26.07 10.74 6.29
CA ILE A 24 -27.26 10.80 5.44
C ILE A 24 -27.70 12.26 5.38
N PHE A 25 -27.81 12.79 4.16
CA PHE A 25 -28.21 14.16 3.88
C PHE A 25 -29.53 14.18 3.13
N ASP A 26 -30.55 14.80 3.72
CA ASP A 26 -31.80 15.11 3.04
C ASP A 26 -31.77 16.55 2.54
N PHE A 27 -32.11 16.77 1.27
CA PHE A 27 -32.08 18.09 0.66
C PHE A 27 -33.42 18.81 0.73
N LYS A 28 -33.36 20.15 0.76
CA LYS A 28 -34.54 21.03 0.67
C LYS A 28 -35.24 20.80 -0.67
N PHE A 29 -36.56 20.61 -0.65
CA PHE A 29 -37.33 20.41 -1.88
C PHE A 29 -37.10 21.55 -2.88
N GLY A 30 -36.74 21.21 -4.12
CA GLY A 30 -36.50 22.18 -5.20
C GLY A 30 -35.12 22.84 -5.20
N SER A 31 -34.23 22.52 -4.25
CA SER A 31 -32.83 22.98 -4.25
C SER A 31 -32.02 22.44 -5.45
N ASN A 32 -30.83 22.99 -5.66
CA ASN A 32 -29.96 22.53 -6.75
C ASN A 32 -29.50 21.08 -6.49
N ALA A 33 -29.07 20.78 -5.28
CA ALA A 33 -28.73 19.41 -4.88
C ALA A 33 -29.92 18.45 -5.02
N TYR A 34 -31.15 18.87 -4.64
CA TYR A 34 -32.35 18.05 -4.78
C TYR A 34 -32.62 17.65 -6.24
N LYS A 35 -32.51 18.61 -7.16
CA LYS A 35 -32.73 18.37 -8.59
C LYS A 35 -31.64 17.50 -9.21
N LYS A 36 -30.40 17.62 -8.73
CA LYS A 36 -29.24 16.95 -9.31
C LYS A 36 -29.04 15.53 -8.78
N TYR A 37 -29.25 15.32 -7.50
CA TYR A 37 -28.91 14.07 -6.81
C TYR A 37 -30.14 13.34 -6.24
N GLY A 38 -31.32 13.94 -6.30
CA GLY A 38 -32.54 13.42 -5.69
C GLY A 38 -32.76 13.91 -4.27
N ALA A 39 -33.72 13.32 -3.56
CA ALA A 39 -34.14 13.80 -2.24
C ALA A 39 -33.10 13.57 -1.13
N THR A 40 -32.38 12.44 -1.20
CA THR A 40 -31.50 11.97 -0.12
C THR A 40 -30.24 11.37 -0.72
N VAL A 41 -29.09 11.71 -0.15
CA VAL A 41 -27.79 11.09 -0.45
C VAL A 41 -27.12 10.64 0.83
N TYR A 42 -26.22 9.67 0.73
CA TYR A 42 -25.53 9.12 1.89
C TYR A 42 -24.15 8.58 1.55
N GLY A 43 -23.22 8.65 2.50
CA GLY A 43 -21.82 8.33 2.26
C GLY A 43 -20.87 8.89 3.32
N TYR A 44 -19.58 8.86 3.02
CA TYR A 44 -18.53 9.48 3.84
C TYR A 44 -18.13 10.83 3.27
N ILE A 45 -17.98 11.85 4.12
CA ILE A 45 -17.54 13.17 3.68
C ILE A 45 -16.06 13.09 3.30
N ILE A 46 -15.72 13.67 2.14
CA ILE A 46 -14.35 13.75 1.66
C ILE A 46 -13.80 15.13 2.03
N TYR A 47 -12.68 15.14 2.75
CA TYR A 47 -11.90 16.34 3.02
C TYR A 47 -10.52 16.18 2.42
N THR A 48 -9.99 17.23 1.80
CA THR A 48 -8.56 17.33 1.53
C THR A 48 -7.78 17.53 2.85
N PRO A 49 -6.49 17.16 2.90
CA PRO A 49 -5.61 17.46 4.02
C PRO A 49 -5.67 18.93 4.48
N SER A 50 -5.59 19.89 3.56
CA SER A 50 -5.66 21.32 3.89
C SER A 50 -7.03 21.71 4.46
N GLU A 51 -8.13 21.36 3.82
CA GLU A 51 -9.49 21.66 4.31
C GLU A 51 -9.73 21.10 5.72
N ARG A 52 -9.25 19.88 5.99
CA ARG A 52 -9.41 19.25 7.30
C ARG A 52 -8.60 19.98 8.38
N ALA A 53 -7.37 20.38 8.07
CA ALA A 53 -6.51 21.13 8.98
C ALA A 53 -7.08 22.53 9.26
N ASP A 54 -7.61 23.20 8.24
CA ASP A 54 -8.21 24.53 8.37
C ASP A 54 -9.47 24.47 9.25
N LEU A 55 -10.40 23.56 8.96
CA LEU A 55 -11.61 23.35 9.76
C LEU A 55 -11.31 22.98 11.22
N LYS A 56 -10.23 22.22 11.45
CA LYS A 56 -9.81 21.84 12.80
C LYS A 56 -9.21 23.03 13.55
N THR A 57 -8.38 23.83 12.90
CA THR A 57 -7.85 25.07 13.45
C THR A 57 -8.99 26.02 13.84
N GLU A 58 -9.99 26.15 12.97
CA GLU A 58 -11.14 27.03 13.18
C GLU A 58 -12.02 26.60 14.35
N ILE A 59 -12.33 25.30 14.48
CA ILE A 59 -13.15 24.78 15.60
C ILE A 59 -12.45 24.95 16.96
N ASN A 60 -11.12 24.89 16.97
CA ASN A 60 -10.34 25.12 18.18
C ASN A 60 -10.17 26.62 18.50
N SER A 61 -10.67 27.51 17.66
CA SER A 61 -10.66 28.95 17.90
C SER A 61 -11.94 29.41 18.63
N ASP A 62 -11.88 30.57 19.28
CA ASP A 62 -13.02 31.15 20.00
C ASP A 62 -14.14 31.66 19.05
N GLN A 63 -13.88 31.70 17.73
CA GLN A 63 -14.83 32.18 16.72
C GLN A 63 -15.02 31.13 15.63
N ILE A 64 -15.98 30.23 15.84
CA ILE A 64 -16.38 29.23 14.84
C ILE A 64 -17.18 29.93 13.74
N GLY A 65 -16.73 29.85 12.50
CA GLY A 65 -17.42 30.39 11.33
C GLY A 65 -18.76 29.70 11.05
N TYR A 66 -19.55 30.34 10.20
CA TYR A 66 -20.88 29.88 9.83
C TYR A 66 -21.11 29.93 8.32
N ASP A 67 -20.31 29.15 7.58
CA ASP A 67 -20.19 29.28 6.14
C ASP A 67 -21.03 28.28 5.33
N ASP A 68 -21.52 28.73 4.17
CA ASP A 68 -22.09 27.88 3.12
C ASP A 68 -20.98 27.23 2.29
N GLY A 69 -20.41 26.16 2.83
CA GLY A 69 -19.35 25.39 2.18
C GLY A 69 -19.84 24.42 1.11
N LEU A 70 -18.92 23.95 0.27
CA LEU A 70 -19.13 22.83 -0.63
C LEU A 70 -18.73 21.52 0.07
N ILE A 71 -19.55 20.49 -0.04
CA ILE A 71 -19.32 19.16 0.54
C ILE A 71 -19.15 18.15 -0.59
N PHE A 72 -18.02 17.45 -0.58
CA PHE A 72 -17.78 16.28 -1.41
C PHE A 72 -18.11 15.01 -0.63
N LEU A 73 -18.71 14.03 -1.31
CA LEU A 73 -19.20 12.82 -0.66
C LEU A 73 -18.77 11.57 -1.43
N ASP A 74 -18.16 10.62 -0.73
CA ASP A 74 -18.00 9.25 -1.19
C ASP A 74 -19.34 8.52 -1.03
N GLY A 75 -20.20 8.70 -2.04
CA GLY A 75 -21.56 8.19 -2.05
C GLY A 75 -21.64 6.67 -2.17
N ALA A 76 -22.66 6.09 -1.54
CA ALA A 76 -22.94 4.65 -1.58
C ALA A 76 -24.29 4.32 -2.24
N LEU A 77 -24.78 5.20 -3.12
CA LEU A 77 -26.04 4.99 -3.84
C LEU A 77 -25.91 3.84 -4.84
N GLN A 78 -27.03 3.27 -5.26
CA GLN A 78 -27.05 2.28 -6.35
C GLN A 78 -26.64 2.88 -7.71
N ASP A 79 -26.76 4.20 -7.87
CA ASP A 79 -26.40 4.92 -9.08
C ASP A 79 -24.95 5.41 -9.00
N ASP A 80 -24.06 4.70 -9.71
CA ASP A 80 -22.63 5.02 -9.77
C ASP A 80 -22.35 6.39 -10.41
N ILE A 81 -23.20 6.87 -11.34
CA ILE A 81 -23.03 8.17 -11.98
C ILE A 81 -23.24 9.28 -10.94
N ILE A 82 -24.30 9.15 -10.11
CA ILE A 82 -24.56 10.10 -9.03
C ILE A 82 -23.41 10.05 -8.00
N ASN A 83 -22.92 8.87 -7.63
CA ASN A 83 -21.78 8.75 -6.72
C ASN A 83 -20.53 9.46 -7.26
N GLN A 84 -20.24 9.35 -8.56
CA GLN A 84 -19.11 10.07 -9.18
C GLN A 84 -19.32 11.59 -9.17
N LEU A 85 -20.54 12.08 -9.45
CA LEU A 85 -20.85 13.51 -9.39
C LEU A 85 -20.75 14.08 -7.96
N LEU A 86 -21.11 13.30 -6.95
CA LEU A 86 -20.96 13.68 -5.54
C LEU A 86 -19.48 13.83 -5.14
N LYS A 87 -18.59 13.04 -5.77
CA LYS A 87 -17.14 13.14 -5.57
C LYS A 87 -16.52 14.32 -6.33
N SER A 88 -17.00 14.63 -7.54
CA SER A 88 -16.40 15.65 -8.39
C SER A 88 -16.96 17.06 -8.19
N ASP A 89 -18.28 17.16 -7.99
CA ASP A 89 -18.99 18.45 -8.02
C ASP A 89 -19.55 18.82 -6.64
N GLY A 90 -19.81 17.83 -5.78
CA GLY A 90 -20.32 18.05 -4.43
C GLY A 90 -21.70 18.73 -4.35
N PHE A 91 -22.07 19.17 -3.15
CA PHE A 91 -23.28 19.97 -2.89
C PHE A 91 -23.03 21.02 -1.80
N TYR A 92 -23.78 22.12 -1.85
CA TYR A 92 -23.65 23.21 -0.88
C TYR A 92 -24.44 22.94 0.41
N VAL A 93 -23.92 23.44 1.53
CA VAL A 93 -24.56 23.31 2.85
C VAL A 93 -25.96 23.92 2.87
N LYS A 94 -26.19 25.04 2.20
CA LYS A 94 -27.51 25.71 2.13
C LYS A 94 -28.62 24.83 1.59
N ASP A 95 -28.29 23.83 0.78
CA ASP A 95 -29.26 22.92 0.16
C ASP A 95 -29.74 21.83 1.14
N ILE A 96 -29.08 21.68 2.29
CA ILE A 96 -29.36 20.64 3.28
C ILE A 96 -30.58 21.01 4.12
N HIS A 97 -31.53 20.09 4.22
CA HIS A 97 -32.67 20.16 5.12
C HIS A 97 -32.39 19.42 6.44
N ARG A 98 -31.79 18.23 6.38
CA ARG A 98 -31.50 17.40 7.56
C ARG A 98 -30.21 16.60 7.35
N VAL A 99 -29.43 16.47 8.41
CA VAL A 99 -28.29 15.56 8.51
C VAL A 99 -28.63 14.47 9.53
N SER A 100 -28.31 13.22 9.22
CA SER A 100 -28.46 12.07 10.13
C SER A 100 -27.22 11.19 10.06
N THR A 101 -26.83 10.61 11.19
CA THR A 101 -25.72 9.66 11.30
C THR A 101 -26.11 8.57 12.28
N LEU A 102 -25.53 7.38 12.14
CA LEU A 102 -25.67 6.33 13.15
C LEU A 102 -24.91 6.77 14.41
N ASP A 103 -25.59 6.70 15.56
CA ASP A 103 -24.97 6.92 16.88
C ASP A 103 -24.29 5.63 17.35
N LEU A 104 -23.19 5.30 16.68
CA LEU A 104 -22.26 4.30 17.17
C LEU A 104 -21.40 5.01 18.22
N LYS A 105 -21.49 4.55 19.48
CA LYS A 105 -20.65 4.84 20.66
C LYS A 105 -19.31 5.55 20.37
N PRO A 106 -18.78 6.40 21.28
CA PRO A 106 -17.74 7.39 20.98
C PRO A 106 -16.65 6.84 20.05
N ILE A 107 -16.75 7.21 18.77
CA ILE A 107 -15.71 6.99 17.79
C ILE A 107 -14.63 8.04 18.09
N SER A 108 -13.45 7.60 18.51
CA SER A 108 -12.31 8.48 18.63
C SER A 108 -11.95 9.04 17.25
N ASN A 109 -11.62 10.33 17.20
CA ASN A 109 -11.15 10.95 15.96
C ASN A 109 -9.88 10.22 15.49
N GLN A 110 -10.00 9.46 14.39
CA GLN A 110 -8.88 8.67 13.87
C GLN A 110 -7.79 9.56 13.27
N TYR A 111 -8.14 10.76 12.79
CA TYR A 111 -7.16 11.73 12.29
C TYR A 111 -6.21 12.21 13.40
N ASP A 112 -6.70 12.31 14.63
CA ASP A 112 -5.90 12.76 15.79
C ASP A 112 -5.24 11.61 16.55
N ASN A 113 -5.64 10.37 16.24
CA ASN A 113 -5.09 9.19 16.87
C ASN A 113 -3.62 9.01 16.47
N THR A 114 -2.70 9.06 17.44
CA THR A 114 -1.26 8.86 17.26
C THR A 114 -0.80 7.41 17.51
N ASP A 115 -1.66 6.57 18.09
CA ASP A 115 -1.37 5.18 18.43
C ASP A 115 -1.24 4.28 17.19
N ILE A 116 -0.80 3.03 17.41
CA ILE A 116 -0.82 1.99 16.38
C ILE A 116 -2.28 1.63 16.07
N LYS A 117 -2.67 1.86 14.82
CA LYS A 117 -3.97 1.58 14.25
C LYS A 117 -4.08 0.13 13.78
N VAL A 118 -5.31 -0.37 13.81
CA VAL A 118 -5.69 -1.65 13.20
C VAL A 118 -6.54 -1.39 11.96
N ILE A 119 -6.43 -2.28 10.98
CA ILE A 119 -7.31 -2.23 9.80
C ILE A 119 -8.71 -2.69 10.26
N PRO A 120 -9.75 -1.83 10.14
CA PRO A 120 -11.10 -2.19 10.56
C PRO A 120 -11.63 -3.40 9.78
N ASN A 121 -12.58 -4.12 10.37
CA ASN A 121 -13.25 -5.28 9.77
C ASN A 121 -12.29 -6.40 9.31
N THR A 122 -11.16 -6.58 10.01
CA THR A 122 -10.22 -7.66 9.73
C THR A 122 -10.73 -8.99 10.27
N ILE A 123 -10.94 -9.96 9.38
CA ILE A 123 -11.22 -11.35 9.73
C ILE A 123 -9.89 -12.11 9.72
N ASN A 124 -9.50 -12.64 10.88
CA ASN A 124 -8.32 -13.49 11.00
C ASN A 124 -8.72 -14.95 10.72
N VAL A 125 -8.16 -15.52 9.66
CA VAL A 125 -8.32 -16.95 9.34
C VAL A 125 -7.06 -17.67 9.78
N ASN A 126 -7.19 -18.59 10.74
CA ASN A 126 -6.08 -19.40 11.18
C ASN A 126 -5.79 -20.49 10.15
N PHE A 127 -4.55 -20.57 9.69
CA PHE A 127 -4.08 -21.58 8.75
C PHE A 127 -2.96 -22.40 9.38
N SER A 128 -3.04 -23.72 9.25
CA SER A 128 -1.96 -24.63 9.65
C SER A 128 -1.15 -25.01 8.42
N PRO A 129 0.15 -24.68 8.36
CA PRO A 129 1.01 -25.03 7.23
C PRO A 129 1.49 -26.48 7.26
N ILE A 130 0.95 -27.33 8.15
CA ILE A 130 1.35 -28.74 8.25
C ILE A 130 1.05 -29.42 6.91
N MET A 131 2.08 -30.00 6.28
CA MET A 131 2.05 -30.63 4.95
C MET A 131 1.77 -29.68 3.78
N PHE A 132 1.99 -28.36 3.95
CA PHE A 132 1.82 -27.40 2.87
C PHE A 132 3.04 -27.37 1.94
N ASP A 133 2.87 -27.81 0.69
CA ASP A 133 3.87 -27.75 -0.37
C ASP A 133 3.84 -26.35 -1.03
N ALA A 134 4.63 -25.44 -0.46
CA ALA A 134 4.68 -24.04 -0.90
C ALA A 134 5.22 -23.91 -2.34
N GLU A 135 6.19 -24.73 -2.73
CA GLU A 135 6.81 -24.73 -4.05
C GLU A 135 5.80 -25.11 -5.14
N ARG A 136 5.06 -26.22 -4.97
CA ARG A 136 4.04 -26.64 -5.93
C ARG A 136 2.89 -25.65 -6.00
N MET A 137 2.44 -25.12 -4.86
CA MET A 137 1.38 -24.12 -4.85
C MET A 137 1.82 -22.86 -5.61
N GLN A 138 3.03 -22.36 -5.34
CA GLN A 138 3.55 -21.17 -6.01
C GLN A 138 3.70 -21.39 -7.53
N LEU A 139 4.21 -22.57 -7.93
CA LEU A 139 4.28 -22.94 -9.35
C LEU A 139 2.89 -22.94 -9.99
N GLN A 140 1.90 -23.53 -9.32
CA GLN A 140 0.51 -23.57 -9.81
C GLN A 140 -0.10 -22.16 -9.91
N LEU A 141 0.16 -21.28 -8.94
CA LEU A 141 -0.29 -19.89 -8.98
C LEU A 141 0.28 -19.15 -10.20
N PHE A 142 1.57 -19.30 -10.47
CA PHE A 142 2.19 -18.72 -11.66
C PHE A 142 1.62 -19.30 -12.96
N LYS A 143 1.43 -20.62 -13.04
CA LYS A 143 0.78 -21.26 -14.21
C LYS A 143 -0.62 -20.72 -14.44
N ASN A 144 -1.42 -20.60 -13.38
CA ASN A 144 -2.77 -20.05 -13.46
C ASN A 144 -2.73 -18.61 -13.97
N ARG A 145 -1.84 -17.76 -13.44
CA ARG A 145 -1.63 -16.37 -13.90
C ARG A 145 -1.26 -16.32 -15.39
N ILE A 146 -0.28 -17.11 -15.83
CA ILE A 146 0.12 -17.15 -17.24
C ILE A 146 -1.04 -17.61 -18.14
N LYS A 147 -1.78 -18.64 -17.73
CA LYS A 147 -2.90 -19.22 -18.50
C LYS A 147 -4.01 -18.21 -18.78
N ILE A 148 -4.31 -17.34 -17.82
CA ILE A 148 -5.33 -16.28 -17.95
C ILE A 148 -4.76 -14.97 -18.53
N GLY A 149 -3.48 -14.95 -18.91
CA GLY A 149 -2.84 -13.79 -19.53
C GLY A 149 -2.32 -12.72 -18.54
N ILE A 150 -2.22 -13.03 -17.24
CA ILE A 150 -1.61 -12.15 -16.24
C ILE A 150 -0.08 -12.30 -16.33
N PRO A 151 0.67 -11.26 -16.78
CA PRO A 151 2.13 -11.36 -16.87
C PRO A 151 2.78 -11.42 -15.49
N LEU A 152 3.97 -12.02 -15.47
CA LEU A 152 4.86 -12.07 -14.32
C LEU A 152 5.93 -10.97 -14.46
N ILE A 153 6.30 -10.32 -13.35
CA ILE A 153 7.48 -9.44 -13.33
C ILE A 153 8.77 -10.26 -13.52
N LEU A 154 9.90 -9.62 -13.80
CA LEU A 154 11.14 -10.33 -14.14
C LEU A 154 11.59 -11.30 -13.03
N GLU A 155 11.50 -10.87 -11.78
CA GLU A 155 11.84 -11.65 -10.59
C GLU A 155 10.88 -12.83 -10.43
N GLU A 156 9.57 -12.61 -10.58
CA GLU A 156 8.56 -13.68 -10.57
C GLU A 156 8.77 -14.66 -11.73
N LYS A 157 9.21 -14.20 -12.92
CA LYS A 157 9.58 -15.10 -14.03
C LYS A 157 10.75 -15.98 -13.63
N ARG A 158 11.80 -15.43 -13.01
CA ARG A 158 12.95 -16.21 -12.53
C ARG A 158 12.51 -17.24 -11.48
N GLN A 159 11.63 -16.86 -10.56
CA GLN A 159 11.06 -17.79 -9.59
C GLN A 159 10.24 -18.89 -10.26
N TYR A 160 9.36 -18.54 -11.20
CA TYR A 160 8.54 -19.48 -11.95
C TYR A 160 9.40 -20.53 -12.67
N TYR A 161 10.40 -20.10 -13.45
CA TYR A 161 11.28 -21.03 -14.15
C TYR A 161 12.23 -21.77 -13.21
N GLY A 162 12.62 -21.18 -12.07
CA GLY A 162 13.37 -21.86 -11.02
C GLY A 162 12.57 -23.00 -10.37
N LEU A 163 11.29 -22.77 -10.08
CA LEU A 163 10.37 -23.81 -9.59
C LEU A 163 10.08 -24.87 -10.65
N LYS A 164 9.93 -24.46 -11.91
CA LYS A 164 9.77 -25.39 -13.05
C LYS A 164 11.01 -26.27 -13.21
N LEU A 165 12.22 -25.73 -13.03
CA LEU A 165 13.45 -26.52 -13.03
C LEU A 165 13.48 -27.53 -11.87
N LEU A 166 12.99 -27.15 -10.69
CA LEU A 166 12.93 -28.03 -9.52
C LEU A 166 11.89 -29.16 -9.66
N LEU A 167 10.69 -28.84 -10.12
CA LEU A 167 9.52 -29.73 -10.05
C LEU A 167 9.19 -30.41 -11.39
N GLU A 168 9.60 -29.81 -12.51
CA GLU A 168 9.17 -30.17 -13.87
C GLU A 168 10.33 -30.00 -14.88
N HIS A 169 11.53 -30.46 -14.50
CA HIS A 169 12.78 -30.17 -15.23
C HIS A 169 12.73 -30.45 -16.74
N ASP A 170 12.05 -31.54 -17.16
CA ASP A 170 11.89 -31.94 -18.57
C ASP A 170 11.11 -30.92 -19.41
N GLN A 171 10.38 -30.00 -18.78
CA GLN A 171 9.57 -29.00 -19.47
C GLN A 171 10.31 -27.68 -19.71
N VAL A 172 11.52 -27.50 -19.16
CA VAL A 172 12.31 -26.26 -19.32
C VAL A 172 13.09 -26.30 -20.63
N THR A 173 12.82 -25.36 -21.53
CA THR A 173 13.52 -25.30 -22.81
C THR A 173 14.89 -24.64 -22.69
N GLU A 174 15.79 -24.91 -23.64
CA GLU A 174 17.12 -24.27 -23.68
C GLU A 174 17.05 -22.76 -23.88
N VAL A 175 16.03 -22.26 -24.57
CA VAL A 175 15.77 -20.82 -24.74
C VAL A 175 15.40 -20.18 -23.41
N GLU A 176 14.51 -20.82 -22.63
CA GLU A 176 14.14 -20.36 -21.29
C GLU A 176 15.34 -20.37 -20.34
N ARG A 177 16.16 -21.45 -20.40
CA ARG A 177 17.39 -21.58 -19.62
C ARG A 177 18.34 -20.41 -19.89
N LYS A 178 18.64 -20.14 -21.17
CA LYS A 178 19.61 -19.11 -21.55
C LYS A 178 19.13 -17.68 -21.28
N ASN A 179 17.85 -17.39 -21.54
CA ASN A 179 17.35 -16.02 -21.52
C ASN A 179 16.82 -15.56 -20.16
N ILE A 180 16.37 -16.48 -19.30
CA ILE A 180 15.67 -16.14 -18.05
C ILE A 180 16.43 -16.64 -16.83
N LEU A 181 17.00 -17.84 -16.90
CA LEU A 181 17.61 -18.49 -15.74
C LEU A 181 19.10 -18.15 -15.57
N THR A 182 19.82 -17.89 -16.66
CA THR A 182 21.26 -17.61 -16.64
C THR A 182 21.59 -16.17 -16.96
N ASN A 183 22.63 -15.63 -16.31
CA ASN A 183 23.21 -14.36 -16.65
C ASN A 183 23.99 -14.47 -17.99
N PRO A 184 23.65 -13.68 -19.02
CA PRO A 184 24.31 -13.76 -20.32
C PRO A 184 25.82 -13.48 -20.29
N ALA A 185 26.30 -12.69 -19.33
CA ALA A 185 27.70 -12.31 -19.23
C ALA A 185 28.57 -13.42 -18.58
N THR A 186 28.02 -14.16 -17.62
CA THR A 186 28.77 -15.19 -16.88
C THR A 186 28.38 -16.61 -17.26
N ASN A 187 27.27 -16.78 -17.99
CA ASN A 187 26.64 -18.05 -18.30
C ASN A 187 26.32 -18.91 -17.04
N GLN A 188 26.18 -18.26 -15.88
CA GLN A 188 25.81 -18.90 -14.62
C GLN A 188 24.36 -18.58 -14.27
N PHE A 189 23.70 -19.46 -13.52
CA PHE A 189 22.37 -19.19 -12.98
C PHE A 189 22.37 -17.92 -12.12
N TYR A 190 21.30 -17.12 -12.22
CA TYR A 190 21.08 -16.02 -11.28
C TYR A 190 20.96 -16.54 -9.85
N ASP A 191 21.46 -15.77 -8.88
CA ASP A 191 21.42 -16.16 -7.46
C ASP A 191 19.98 -16.41 -6.97
N ASP A 192 19.00 -15.62 -7.43
CA ASP A 192 17.58 -15.82 -7.09
C ASP A 192 17.02 -17.15 -7.59
N VAL A 193 17.49 -17.62 -8.76
CA VAL A 193 17.10 -18.92 -9.32
C VAL A 193 17.66 -20.05 -8.46
N ILE A 194 18.94 -19.96 -8.09
CA ILE A 194 19.62 -20.94 -7.23
C ILE A 194 18.90 -21.01 -5.87
N ILE A 195 18.62 -19.85 -5.26
CA ILE A 195 17.92 -19.77 -3.97
C ILE A 195 16.53 -20.41 -4.08
N THR A 196 15.77 -20.06 -5.12
CA THR A 196 14.42 -20.60 -5.33
C THR A 196 14.43 -22.13 -5.49
N ALA A 197 15.35 -22.66 -6.30
CA ALA A 197 15.40 -24.08 -6.61
C ALA A 197 15.98 -24.93 -5.48
N LEU A 198 16.93 -24.41 -4.69
CA LEU A 198 17.70 -25.22 -3.74
C LEU A 198 17.29 -25.05 -2.28
N LYS A 199 16.52 -24.01 -1.91
CA LYS A 199 16.19 -23.73 -0.50
C LYS A 199 15.56 -24.91 0.24
N SER A 200 14.58 -25.58 -0.39
CA SER A 200 13.82 -26.68 0.22
C SER A 200 14.62 -27.99 0.18
N ILE A 201 15.39 -28.22 -0.87
CA ILE A 201 16.29 -29.38 -0.95
C ILE A 201 17.35 -29.31 0.16
N ALA A 202 17.94 -28.12 0.39
CA ALA A 202 19.02 -27.94 1.34
C ALA A 202 18.62 -28.23 2.81
N GLU A 203 17.32 -28.22 3.13
CA GLU A 203 16.82 -28.57 4.48
C GLU A 203 17.07 -30.04 4.82
N TYR A 204 17.00 -30.92 3.82
CA TYR A 204 17.15 -32.37 3.97
C TYR A 204 18.53 -32.90 3.56
N ASP A 205 19.41 -32.01 3.12
CA ASP A 205 20.69 -32.35 2.53
C ASP A 205 21.85 -32.30 3.54
N ASP A 206 22.94 -33.00 3.26
CA ASP A 206 24.07 -33.16 4.17
C ASP A 206 24.84 -31.85 4.41
N LYS A 207 25.37 -31.70 5.64
CA LYS A 207 26.25 -30.58 6.00
C LYS A 207 27.54 -30.65 5.17
N GLY A 208 27.68 -29.76 4.19
CA GLY A 208 28.88 -29.65 3.33
C GLY A 208 28.67 -30.07 1.87
N SER A 209 27.44 -30.43 1.47
CA SER A 209 27.11 -30.74 0.09
C SER A 209 27.36 -29.57 -0.88
N ILE A 210 27.48 -29.90 -2.17
CA ILE A 210 27.57 -28.90 -3.23
C ILE A 210 26.31 -28.01 -3.30
N ILE A 211 25.13 -28.56 -2.97
CA ILE A 211 23.86 -27.82 -2.96
C ILE A 211 23.90 -26.75 -1.87
N ARG A 212 24.29 -27.11 -0.64
CA ARG A 212 24.46 -26.13 0.45
C ARG A 212 25.53 -25.10 0.11
N PHE A 213 26.63 -25.50 -0.51
CA PHE A 213 27.68 -24.57 -0.95
C PHE A 213 27.14 -23.53 -1.94
N LEU A 214 26.43 -23.98 -2.99
CA LEU A 214 25.84 -23.08 -3.99
C LEU A 214 24.79 -22.16 -3.38
N LEU A 215 23.90 -22.70 -2.55
CA LEU A 215 22.88 -21.92 -1.85
C LEU A 215 23.52 -20.85 -0.94
N ASN A 216 24.50 -21.23 -0.13
CA ASN A 216 25.19 -20.31 0.77
C ASN A 216 25.93 -19.21 0.01
N ARG A 217 26.55 -19.54 -1.13
CA ARG A 217 27.19 -18.56 -1.99
C ARG A 217 26.18 -17.55 -2.53
N SER A 218 25.04 -18.02 -3.05
CA SER A 218 24.00 -17.14 -3.59
C SER A 218 23.34 -16.28 -2.50
N LEU A 219 23.12 -16.82 -1.29
CA LEU A 219 22.67 -16.05 -0.14
C LEU A 219 23.70 -15.00 0.30
N ALA A 220 24.99 -15.33 0.27
CA ALA A 220 26.06 -14.38 0.58
C ALA A 220 26.12 -13.23 -0.44
N ASN A 221 26.02 -13.52 -1.74
CA ASN A 221 25.94 -12.52 -2.79
C ASN A 221 24.73 -11.59 -2.60
N ARG A 222 23.54 -12.18 -2.38
CA ARG A 222 22.30 -11.44 -2.09
C ARG A 222 22.48 -10.52 -0.88
N ARG A 223 23.11 -11.01 0.21
CA ARG A 223 23.42 -10.19 1.39
C ARG A 223 24.32 -9.01 1.01
N ILE A 224 25.41 -9.24 0.29
CA ILE A 224 26.37 -8.19 -0.08
C ILE A 224 25.67 -7.11 -0.91
N GLU A 225 24.93 -7.50 -1.95
CA GLU A 225 24.22 -6.58 -2.84
C GLU A 225 23.20 -5.75 -2.08
N ARG A 226 22.31 -6.41 -1.32
CA ARG A 226 21.22 -5.74 -0.59
C ARG A 226 21.74 -4.88 0.56
N THR A 227 22.80 -5.30 1.27
CA THR A 227 23.42 -4.49 2.32
C THR A 227 24.08 -3.25 1.73
N LYS A 228 24.76 -3.38 0.58
CA LYS A 228 25.34 -2.24 -0.14
C LYS A 228 24.25 -1.25 -0.56
N PHE A 229 23.12 -1.75 -1.08
CA PHE A 229 21.97 -0.91 -1.38
C PHE A 229 21.48 -0.16 -0.13
N ILE A 230 21.24 -0.86 0.99
CA ILE A 230 20.78 -0.25 2.25
C ILE A 230 21.74 0.85 2.72
N CYS A 231 23.05 0.59 2.70
CA CYS A 231 24.06 1.56 3.12
C CYS A 231 24.01 2.83 2.26
N ASN A 232 23.97 2.66 0.93
CA ASN A 232 23.83 3.78 -0.01
C ASN A 232 22.49 4.51 0.17
N HIS A 233 21.43 3.75 0.45
CA HIS A 233 20.09 4.27 0.63
C HIS A 233 20.01 5.16 1.88
N LEU A 234 20.59 4.73 3.00
CA LEU A 234 20.58 5.47 4.27
C LEU A 234 21.71 6.48 4.42
N GLY A 235 22.70 6.45 3.52
CA GLY A 235 23.91 7.28 3.62
C GLY A 235 24.77 6.90 4.83
N ILE A 236 24.91 5.60 5.09
CA ILE A 236 25.68 5.04 6.23
C ILE A 236 26.76 4.07 5.76
N ALA A 237 27.73 3.81 6.62
CA ALA A 237 28.74 2.78 6.37
C ALA A 237 28.27 1.40 6.86
N GLN A 238 28.79 0.32 6.25
CA GLN A 238 28.43 -1.06 6.61
C GLN A 238 28.67 -1.38 8.09
N LYS A 239 29.72 -0.81 8.71
CA LYS A 239 29.98 -0.93 10.15
C LYS A 239 28.79 -0.52 11.03
N ASN A 240 27.93 0.39 10.56
CA ASN A 240 26.74 0.82 11.30
C ASN A 240 25.66 -0.27 11.29
N ILE A 241 25.54 -1.02 10.19
CA ILE A 241 24.67 -2.21 10.14
C ILE A 241 25.22 -3.32 11.04
N ASP A 242 26.54 -3.50 11.08
CA ASP A 242 27.16 -4.53 11.92
C ASP A 242 27.03 -4.21 13.42
N LYS A 243 27.04 -2.92 13.81
CA LYS A 243 26.78 -2.47 15.19
C LYS A 243 25.40 -2.88 15.70
N LEU A 244 24.38 -2.89 14.82
CA LEU A 244 23.03 -3.35 15.20
C LEU A 244 23.06 -4.75 15.82
N LYS A 245 23.98 -5.62 15.39
CA LYS A 245 24.10 -6.98 15.95
C LYS A 245 24.37 -6.98 17.45
N VAL A 246 25.08 -5.97 17.96
CA VAL A 246 25.46 -5.86 19.38
C VAL A 246 24.52 -4.92 20.13
N GLU A 247 24.16 -3.80 19.50
CA GLU A 247 23.40 -2.72 20.15
C GLU A 247 21.87 -2.97 20.12
N ASN A 248 21.37 -3.70 19.12
CA ASN A 248 19.96 -4.06 18.98
C ASN A 248 19.79 -5.34 18.14
N GLU A 249 20.06 -6.49 18.76
CA GLU A 249 20.05 -7.80 18.09
C GLU A 249 18.71 -8.09 17.40
N GLN A 250 17.58 -7.69 18.00
CA GLN A 250 16.26 -7.91 17.43
C GLN A 250 16.08 -7.17 16.10
N ALA A 251 16.47 -5.89 16.02
CA ALA A 251 16.46 -5.14 14.77
C ALA A 251 17.42 -5.75 13.75
N TRP A 252 18.61 -6.19 14.17
CA TRP A 252 19.53 -6.87 13.26
C TRP A 252 18.92 -8.15 12.68
N ILE A 253 18.28 -9.00 13.50
CA ILE A 253 17.59 -10.21 13.05
C ILE A 253 16.48 -9.87 12.05
N GLU A 254 15.65 -8.87 12.35
CA GLU A 254 14.55 -8.44 11.47
C GLU A 254 15.08 -7.95 10.11
N LEU A 255 16.12 -7.11 10.12
CA LEU A 255 16.76 -6.64 8.88
C LEU A 255 17.35 -7.79 8.06
N MET A 256 18.05 -8.71 8.71
CA MET A 256 18.65 -9.86 8.02
C MET A 256 17.58 -10.78 7.44
N ARG A 257 16.45 -10.98 8.13
CA ARG A 257 15.30 -11.72 7.56
C ARG A 257 14.81 -11.08 6.27
N LEU A 258 14.72 -9.75 6.19
CA LEU A 258 14.34 -9.04 4.98
C LEU A 258 15.42 -9.14 3.89
N VAL A 259 16.69 -8.95 4.26
CA VAL A 259 17.83 -9.05 3.34
C VAL A 259 17.89 -10.42 2.67
N TYR A 260 17.72 -11.51 3.41
CA TYR A 260 17.76 -12.85 2.82
C TYR A 260 16.43 -13.27 2.19
N GLY A 261 15.31 -12.99 2.85
CA GLY A 261 14.02 -13.60 2.57
C GLY A 261 13.05 -12.77 1.73
N PHE A 262 13.30 -11.47 1.52
CA PHE A 262 12.41 -10.67 0.68
C PHE A 262 12.48 -11.14 -0.78
N GLU A 263 11.30 -11.35 -1.36
CA GLU A 263 11.10 -11.67 -2.76
C GLU A 263 10.22 -10.59 -3.38
N ALA A 264 10.57 -10.12 -4.57
CA ALA A 264 9.75 -9.14 -5.28
C ALA A 264 8.38 -9.75 -5.60
N GLU A 265 7.34 -8.93 -5.52
CA GLU A 265 5.98 -9.41 -5.71
C GLU A 265 5.08 -8.37 -6.36
N THR A 266 4.08 -8.88 -7.07
CA THR A 266 2.97 -8.10 -7.57
C THR A 266 1.98 -7.79 -6.44
N LEU A 267 1.65 -6.51 -6.28
CA LEU A 267 0.73 -5.99 -5.27
C LEU A 267 -0.73 -6.01 -5.72
N THR A 268 -0.97 -5.95 -7.03
CA THR A 268 -2.31 -5.93 -7.64
C THR A 268 -2.55 -7.16 -8.49
N LEU A 269 -3.57 -7.95 -8.12
CA LEU A 269 -3.93 -9.19 -8.82
C LEU A 269 -5.26 -8.99 -9.57
N TRP A 270 -6.11 -10.02 -9.59
CA TRP A 270 -7.39 -10.11 -10.30
C TRP A 270 -8.11 -8.78 -10.54
N GLY A 271 -8.55 -8.55 -11.77
CA GLY A 271 -9.24 -7.33 -12.18
C GLY A 271 -8.33 -6.21 -12.70
N TRP A 272 -7.01 -6.32 -12.50
CA TRP A 272 -6.04 -5.33 -12.98
C TRP A 272 -5.47 -5.67 -14.36
N ARG A 273 -5.42 -4.67 -15.26
CA ARG A 273 -4.77 -4.72 -16.57
C ARG A 273 -3.27 -4.43 -16.50
N HIS A 274 -2.88 -3.51 -15.61
CA HIS A 274 -1.48 -3.17 -15.33
C HIS A 274 -1.12 -3.60 -13.92
N HIS A 275 -0.04 -4.36 -13.78
CA HIS A 275 0.39 -4.85 -12.47
C HIS A 275 1.25 -3.82 -11.76
N ILE A 276 0.84 -3.52 -10.54
CA ILE A 276 1.63 -2.72 -9.63
C ILE A 276 2.47 -3.67 -8.80
N TYR A 277 3.77 -3.43 -8.72
CA TYR A 277 4.70 -4.31 -8.03
C TYR A 277 5.74 -3.52 -7.26
N TRP A 278 6.42 -4.19 -6.33
CA TRP A 278 7.59 -3.65 -5.67
C TRP A 278 8.75 -4.65 -5.72
N ASP A 279 9.96 -4.12 -5.70
CA ASP A 279 11.18 -4.88 -5.54
C ASP A 279 11.82 -4.58 -4.18
N PHE A 280 12.95 -5.23 -3.91
CA PHE A 280 13.65 -5.06 -2.65
C PHE A 280 13.99 -3.59 -2.38
N GLU A 281 14.43 -2.86 -3.40
CA GLU A 281 14.83 -1.46 -3.27
C GLU A 281 13.68 -0.57 -2.81
N ARG A 282 12.49 -0.76 -3.39
CA ARG A 282 11.30 0.04 -3.05
C ARG A 282 10.69 -0.38 -1.74
N PHE A 283 10.60 -1.68 -1.48
CA PHE A 283 10.15 -2.18 -0.18
C PHE A 283 11.06 -1.70 0.95
N ILE A 284 12.38 -1.85 0.82
CA ILE A 284 13.31 -1.50 1.90
C ILE A 284 13.37 0.02 2.11
N HIS A 285 13.16 0.82 1.07
CA HIS A 285 12.98 2.27 1.20
C HIS A 285 11.77 2.61 2.08
N ILE A 286 10.61 2.01 1.80
CA ILE A 286 9.38 2.21 2.58
C ILE A 286 9.60 1.75 4.02
N TYR A 287 10.16 0.56 4.19
CA TYR A 287 10.44 -0.04 5.48
C TYR A 287 11.37 0.82 6.34
N LEU A 288 12.57 1.14 5.85
CA LEU A 288 13.58 1.84 6.64
C LEU A 288 13.23 3.30 6.94
N ARG A 289 12.44 3.95 6.08
CA ARG A 289 12.14 5.38 6.21
C ARG A 289 10.83 5.65 6.96
N HIS A 290 9.87 4.73 6.87
CA HIS A 290 8.51 4.96 7.33
C HIS A 290 8.02 3.93 8.36
N TYR A 291 8.75 2.86 8.67
CA TYR A 291 8.34 1.96 9.75
C TYR A 291 8.90 2.44 11.11
N LYS A 292 8.02 2.99 11.97
CA LYS A 292 8.42 3.62 13.25
C LYS A 292 9.22 2.71 14.18
N ASN A 293 8.97 1.40 14.14
CA ASN A 293 9.62 0.44 15.03
C ASN A 293 11.03 0.03 14.55
N PHE A 294 11.45 0.49 13.37
CA PHE A 294 12.75 0.16 12.80
C PHE A 294 13.46 1.44 12.36
N LEU A 295 14.17 2.07 13.30
CA LEU A 295 14.93 3.29 13.06
C LEU A 295 16.42 3.04 13.27
N ILE A 296 17.22 3.39 12.26
CA ILE A 296 18.68 3.41 12.35
C ILE A 296 19.08 4.87 12.61
N ASN A 297 19.45 5.15 13.86
CA ASN A 297 19.69 6.52 14.37
C ASN A 297 20.84 7.23 13.63
N GLU A 298 21.76 6.50 13.04
CA GLU A 298 22.92 7.01 12.30
C GLU A 298 22.60 7.42 10.85
N SER A 299 21.34 7.32 10.40
CA SER A 299 20.97 7.70 9.04
C SER A 299 21.04 9.21 8.81
N SER A 300 21.71 9.61 7.73
CA SER A 300 21.82 11.01 7.30
C SER A 300 20.63 11.51 6.49
N LYS A 301 19.69 10.65 6.08
CA LYS A 301 18.59 11.01 5.16
C LYS A 301 17.29 11.45 5.85
N GLY A 302 17.32 11.65 7.17
CA GLY A 302 16.18 12.06 7.97
C GLY A 302 15.08 10.99 8.07
N GLN A 303 14.27 11.07 9.12
CA GLN A 303 13.13 10.19 9.31
C GLN A 303 11.95 10.71 8.47
N GLY A 304 11.24 9.81 7.78
CA GLY A 304 9.97 10.16 7.14
C GLY A 304 8.81 10.05 8.12
N THR A 305 7.62 10.51 7.71
CA THR A 305 6.40 10.25 8.48
C THR A 305 6.19 8.76 8.63
N GLY A 306 6.10 8.30 9.87
CA GLY A 306 6.03 6.89 10.18
C GLY A 306 4.61 6.32 10.08
N PHE A 307 4.48 5.10 9.55
CA PHE A 307 3.24 4.34 9.59
C PHE A 307 2.79 4.11 11.03
N GLN A 308 1.48 4.21 11.22
CA GLN A 308 0.78 3.81 12.44
C GLN A 308 0.29 2.36 12.36
N TYR A 309 0.92 1.53 11.53
CA TYR A 309 0.49 0.17 11.27
C TYR A 309 1.66 -0.79 11.43
N SER A 310 1.36 -2.04 11.77
CA SER A 310 2.36 -3.09 11.79
C SER A 310 2.86 -3.40 10.37
N LEU A 311 4.07 -3.97 10.24
CA LEU A 311 4.65 -4.28 8.92
C LEU A 311 3.72 -5.13 8.04
N LYS A 312 3.06 -6.14 8.62
CA LYS A 312 2.09 -7.00 7.91
C LYS A 312 0.90 -6.21 7.36
N ASP A 313 0.50 -5.14 8.03
CA ASP A 313 -0.64 -4.32 7.66
C ASP A 313 -0.25 -3.26 6.63
N ILE A 314 1.01 -2.79 6.58
CA ILE A 314 1.46 -1.80 5.58
C ILE A 314 1.19 -2.28 4.15
N ARG A 315 1.52 -3.54 3.84
CA ARG A 315 1.18 -4.14 2.53
C ARG A 315 -0.31 -4.05 2.23
N ARG A 316 -1.15 -4.35 3.22
CA ARG A 316 -2.60 -4.36 3.04
C ARG A 316 -3.17 -2.95 2.88
N ILE A 317 -2.62 -1.96 3.58
CA ILE A 317 -2.92 -0.55 3.36
C ILE A 317 -2.57 -0.14 1.93
N ILE A 318 -1.40 -0.55 1.40
CA ILE A 318 -1.04 -0.31 0.00
C ILE A 318 -2.10 -0.88 -0.94
N SER A 319 -2.49 -2.14 -0.76
CA SER A 319 -3.54 -2.76 -1.59
C SER A 319 -4.86 -1.98 -1.53
N ILE A 320 -5.31 -1.55 -0.35
CA ILE A 320 -6.53 -0.74 -0.20
C ILE A 320 -6.42 0.58 -0.99
N VAL A 321 -5.29 1.28 -0.88
CA VAL A 321 -5.08 2.54 -1.63
C VAL A 321 -5.03 2.28 -3.13
N LEU A 322 -4.39 1.21 -3.58
CA LEU A 322 -4.33 0.84 -5.00
C LEU A 322 -5.72 0.53 -5.54
N ASP A 323 -6.48 -0.36 -4.88
CA ASP A 323 -7.81 -0.77 -5.33
C ASP A 323 -8.78 0.42 -5.40
N SER A 324 -8.75 1.31 -4.41
CA SER A 324 -9.58 2.53 -4.44
C SER A 324 -9.20 3.54 -5.53
N ASN A 325 -8.01 3.42 -6.12
CA ASN A 325 -7.55 4.29 -7.20
C ASN A 325 -7.40 3.54 -8.54
N GLN A 326 -7.89 2.29 -8.64
CA GLN A 326 -7.60 1.37 -9.74
C GLN A 326 -7.90 1.98 -11.10
N GLU A 327 -9.12 2.48 -11.33
CA GLU A 327 -9.56 2.99 -12.63
C GLU A 327 -8.67 4.13 -13.14
N ILE A 328 -8.32 5.07 -12.26
CA ILE A 328 -7.49 6.23 -12.61
C ILE A 328 -6.05 5.79 -12.84
N ILE A 329 -5.52 4.87 -12.02
CA ILE A 329 -4.17 4.32 -12.19
C ILE A 329 -4.07 3.65 -13.56
N GLU A 330 -4.99 2.74 -13.88
CA GLU A 330 -4.96 2.02 -15.15
C GLU A 330 -5.08 2.94 -16.35
N LYS A 331 -5.98 3.94 -16.29
CA LYS A 331 -6.14 4.92 -17.37
C LYS A 331 -4.84 5.68 -17.65
N ARG A 332 -4.03 5.97 -16.61
CA ARG A 332 -2.72 6.61 -16.79
C ARG A 332 -1.68 5.65 -17.36
N LEU A 333 -1.64 4.41 -16.87
CA LEU A 333 -0.70 3.40 -17.34
C LEU A 333 -0.99 2.94 -18.78
N ASP A 334 -2.26 2.91 -19.20
CA ASP A 334 -2.67 2.71 -20.60
C ASP A 334 -2.03 3.75 -21.54
N GLN A 335 -1.76 4.95 -21.03
CA GLN A 335 -1.11 6.04 -21.76
C GLN A 335 0.43 6.04 -21.59
N ASN A 336 0.98 5.00 -20.97
CA ASN A 336 2.39 4.90 -20.57
C ASN A 336 2.83 6.08 -19.67
N LEU A 337 1.92 6.57 -18.84
CA LEU A 337 2.16 7.65 -17.88
C LEU A 337 2.15 7.10 -16.46
N GLY A 338 3.09 7.57 -15.63
CA GLY A 338 3.07 7.27 -14.20
C GLY A 338 1.85 7.88 -13.50
N PHE A 339 1.60 7.39 -12.29
CA PHE A 339 0.54 7.88 -11.42
C PHE A 339 1.14 8.43 -10.12
N GLN A 340 0.63 9.57 -9.65
CA GLN A 340 1.07 10.16 -8.39
C GLN A 340 -0.07 10.89 -7.69
N ILE A 341 -0.20 10.63 -6.39
CA ILE A 341 -1.03 11.39 -5.45
C ILE A 341 -0.16 11.80 -4.26
N GLN A 342 -0.27 13.07 -3.86
CA GLN A 342 0.49 13.67 -2.77
C GLN A 342 -0.20 14.98 -2.36
N LYS A 343 0.09 15.49 -1.16
CA LYS A 343 -0.51 16.72 -0.62
C LYS A 343 -2.03 16.57 -0.62
N ASP A 344 -2.74 17.58 -1.09
CA ASP A 344 -4.21 17.62 -1.09
C ASP A 344 -4.89 16.54 -1.95
N LYS A 345 -4.13 15.84 -2.79
CA LYS A 345 -4.62 14.69 -3.56
C LYS A 345 -4.40 13.36 -2.85
N GLY A 346 -3.85 13.38 -1.63
CA GLY A 346 -3.57 12.17 -0.86
C GLY A 346 -4.82 11.34 -0.61
N TYR A 347 -4.67 10.02 -0.66
CA TYR A 347 -5.80 9.14 -0.41
C TYR A 347 -6.06 9.02 1.09
N TYR A 348 -7.26 9.37 1.53
CA TYR A 348 -7.64 9.26 2.93
C TYR A 348 -8.01 7.83 3.31
N TYR A 349 -7.39 7.30 4.37
CA TYR A 349 -7.79 6.03 4.96
C TYR A 349 -7.50 6.01 6.46
N ASN A 350 -8.56 5.79 7.25
CA ASN A 350 -8.50 5.56 8.70
C ASN A 350 -7.60 6.58 9.43
N GLY A 351 -7.88 7.88 9.24
CA GLY A 351 -7.18 8.97 9.91
C GLY A 351 -5.83 9.36 9.31
N ASN A 352 -5.42 8.80 8.17
CA ASN A 352 -4.18 9.15 7.49
C ASN A 352 -4.43 9.48 6.03
N TYR A 353 -3.70 10.45 5.51
CA TYR A 353 -3.60 10.69 4.07
C TYR A 353 -2.36 10.00 3.52
N TYR A 354 -2.51 9.18 2.50
CA TYR A 354 -1.40 8.45 1.89
C TYR A 354 -0.93 9.11 0.61
N SER A 355 0.38 9.24 0.48
CA SER A 355 1.05 9.58 -0.77
C SER A 355 1.46 8.31 -1.49
N LEU A 356 1.28 8.29 -2.81
CA LEU A 356 1.55 7.15 -3.66
C LEU A 356 2.16 7.65 -4.97
N LYS A 357 3.23 7.01 -5.43
CA LYS A 357 3.82 7.23 -6.76
C LYS A 357 4.11 5.89 -7.43
N ILE A 358 3.65 5.75 -8.67
CA ILE A 358 3.79 4.56 -9.52
C ILE A 358 4.46 4.99 -10.81
N ALA A 359 5.50 4.26 -11.23
CA ALA A 359 6.18 4.47 -12.50
C ALA A 359 5.33 3.91 -13.68
N PRO A 360 5.59 4.35 -14.93
CA PRO A 360 4.85 3.88 -16.11
C PRO A 360 4.87 2.35 -16.31
N ASP A 361 5.90 1.67 -15.81
CA ASP A 361 6.05 0.22 -15.86
C ASP A 361 5.29 -0.52 -14.75
N GLY A 362 4.60 0.19 -13.87
CA GLY A 362 3.88 -0.37 -12.72
C GLY A 362 4.71 -0.48 -11.43
N LYS A 363 5.98 -0.07 -11.42
CA LYS A 363 6.79 -0.12 -10.19
C LYS A 363 6.29 0.89 -9.16
N LEU A 364 6.01 0.42 -7.94
CA LEU A 364 5.65 1.26 -6.79
C LEU A 364 6.91 2.02 -6.33
N MET A 365 6.96 3.31 -6.60
CA MET A 365 8.14 4.14 -6.35
C MET A 365 8.16 4.74 -4.94
N GLN A 366 7.00 5.12 -4.43
CA GLN A 366 6.84 5.80 -3.16
C GLN A 366 5.48 5.46 -2.55
N PHE A 367 5.48 5.14 -1.26
CA PHE A 367 4.26 4.99 -0.47
C PHE A 367 4.52 5.35 0.99
N HIS A 368 3.83 6.36 1.51
CA HIS A 368 3.96 6.77 2.91
C HIS A 368 2.75 7.59 3.38
N PRO A 369 2.46 7.60 4.68
CA PRO A 369 1.53 8.57 5.25
C PRO A 369 2.10 9.99 5.10
N GLN A 370 1.21 10.97 4.97
CA GLN A 370 1.51 12.39 5.08
C GLN A 370 1.42 12.79 6.56
N ASP A 371 2.16 13.82 6.95
CA ASP A 371 1.98 14.41 8.27
C ASP A 371 0.58 15.00 8.34
N ASN A 372 -0.16 14.63 9.38
CA ASN A 372 -1.41 15.30 9.72
C ASN A 372 -1.00 16.69 10.24
N ILE A 373 -1.40 17.73 9.52
CA ILE A 373 -1.14 19.14 9.85
C ILE A 373 -2.05 19.57 11.00
#